data_AF-A0A7S1AYC7-F1
#
_entry.id   AF-A0A7S1AYC7-F1
#
_cell.length_a   1.000
_cell.length_b   1.000
_cell.length_c   1.000
_cell.angle_alpha   90.00
_cell.angle_beta   90.00
_cell.angle_gamma   90.00
#
_symmetry.space_group_name_H-M   'P 1'
#
loop_
_entity.id
_entity.type
_entity.pdbx_description
1 polymer ?
#
loop_
_entity_poly.entity_id
_entity_poly.type
_entity_poly.pdbx_seq_one_letter_code
_entity_poly.pdbx_strand_id
1 'polypeptide(L)'
;SIKMSLQDLGPIAVPIAGHLTPVPGGVWPEEYLREIGRAIYERDVRVNILLSNPYSVPSNLSPLEANYGNGWTCEDVMAEIINAVKELRPDFDEEVLTGLLEVNLKVAYLRSTCGESDWCEARKSGNHSKFFMIDDRCYYIGSQNLYIADLAEWGIIVDNEAQAQAILEQFWNGCWATSFVNVPRELRDANVDGVLERLNLDRNMQHDFTEDELEQVLLAKLRNKIGASDRNLRVWVKRANHLANADGVFGSNDPYVKIRLVDSNHKTIRKQRTKIIREGGRNPHWNEQLTFEGLDTPAAYTLKFKVYDQDSFLGLPGQLADWADADDRLGKAEVNLATLRRTTEFQDFELNIADGWFTNSTLSIALNTDAQWGN
;
A
#
# COMPACT_ATOMS: atom_id res chain seq x y z
N SER A 1 0.68 30.68 -18.57
CA SER A 1 0.48 29.95 -17.31
C SER A 1 0.16 28.49 -17.59
N ILE A 2 0.49 27.60 -16.66
CA ILE A 2 0.15 26.17 -16.71
C ILE A 2 -0.84 25.87 -15.58
N LYS A 3 -1.89 25.12 -15.89
CA LYS A 3 -2.92 24.69 -14.96
C LYS A 3 -3.03 23.18 -15.04
N MET A 4 -2.91 22.47 -13.93
CA MET A 4 -2.87 21.01 -13.92
C MET A 4 -3.87 20.47 -12.90
N SER A 5 -4.68 19.50 -13.30
CA SER A 5 -5.53 18.74 -12.38
C SER A 5 -5.17 17.27 -12.54
N LEU A 6 -4.52 16.74 -11.52
CA LEU A 6 -3.88 15.43 -11.53
C LEU A 6 -4.36 14.62 -10.34
N GLN A 7 -4.34 13.30 -10.49
CA GLN A 7 -4.40 12.40 -9.34
C GLN A 7 -3.19 12.64 -8.42
N ASP A 8 -1.99 12.42 -8.97
CA ASP A 8 -0.70 12.60 -8.31
C ASP A 8 0.36 13.00 -9.34
N LEU A 9 1.51 13.47 -8.85
CA LEU A 9 2.73 13.66 -9.63
C LEU A 9 3.86 12.72 -9.18
N GLY A 10 3.94 12.44 -7.88
CA GLY A 10 4.90 11.48 -7.33
C GLY A 10 4.48 10.03 -7.54
N PRO A 11 5.43 9.08 -7.44
CA PRO A 11 5.15 7.66 -7.63
C PRO A 11 4.28 7.11 -6.50
N ILE A 12 3.72 5.92 -6.68
CA ILE A 12 3.05 5.19 -5.60
C ILE A 12 4.06 4.96 -4.47
N ALA A 13 3.71 5.36 -3.25
CA ALA A 13 4.54 5.20 -2.07
C ALA A 13 3.78 4.54 -0.92
N VAL A 14 4.52 3.94 0.01
CA VAL A 14 4.00 3.32 1.24
C VAL A 14 4.74 3.87 2.45
N PRO A 15 4.07 4.05 3.60
CA PRO A 15 4.72 4.51 4.82
C PRO A 15 5.54 3.38 5.46
N ILE A 16 6.86 3.54 5.57
CA ILE A 16 7.80 2.61 6.20
C ILE A 16 8.61 3.38 7.24
N ALA A 17 8.65 2.91 8.49
CA ALA A 17 9.39 3.54 9.58
C ALA A 17 9.12 5.06 9.76
N GLY A 18 7.92 5.53 9.40
CA GLY A 18 7.54 6.95 9.46
C GLY A 18 7.90 7.78 8.22
N HIS A 19 8.49 7.16 7.19
CA HIS A 19 8.85 7.81 5.92
C HIS A 19 8.03 7.24 4.75
N LEU A 20 7.62 8.09 3.82
CA LEU A 20 7.04 7.65 2.56
C LEU A 20 8.14 7.09 1.67
N THR A 21 8.02 5.82 1.31
CA THR A 21 8.99 5.10 0.48
C THR A 21 8.31 4.69 -0.83
N PRO A 22 8.84 5.08 -2.00
CA PRO A 22 8.33 4.60 -3.28
C PRO A 22 8.30 3.07 -3.34
N VAL A 23 7.26 2.50 -3.96
CA VAL A 23 7.23 1.06 -4.25
C VAL A 23 8.33 0.70 -5.26
N PRO A 24 8.80 -0.55 -5.33
CA PRO A 24 9.80 -0.95 -6.33
C PRO A 24 9.35 -0.60 -7.76
N GLY A 25 10.22 0.08 -8.51
CA GLY A 25 9.93 0.61 -9.85
C GLY A 25 9.12 1.91 -9.88
N GLY A 26 8.64 2.40 -8.74
CA GLY A 26 8.05 3.73 -8.60
C GLY A 26 9.13 4.79 -8.56
N VAL A 27 9.19 5.63 -9.58
CA VAL A 27 10.15 6.75 -9.68
C VAL A 27 9.42 8.06 -9.91
N TRP A 28 10.00 9.15 -9.43
CA TRP A 28 9.52 10.49 -9.77
C TRP A 28 9.69 10.75 -11.27
N PRO A 29 8.77 11.47 -11.91
CA PRO A 29 8.85 11.79 -13.32
C PRO A 29 9.84 12.94 -13.58
N GLU A 30 11.14 12.67 -13.42
CA GLU A 30 12.21 13.69 -13.44
C GLU A 30 12.17 14.59 -14.67
N GLU A 31 11.91 14.05 -15.86
CA GLU A 31 11.81 14.84 -17.10
C GLU A 31 10.65 15.84 -17.07
N TYR A 32 9.49 15.47 -16.51
CA TYR A 32 8.36 16.39 -16.38
C TYR A 32 8.63 17.46 -15.33
N LEU A 33 9.20 17.08 -14.18
CA LEU A 33 9.60 18.01 -13.13
C LEU A 33 10.60 19.03 -13.64
N ARG A 34 11.58 18.58 -14.44
CA ARG A 34 12.60 19.40 -15.10
C ARG A 34 11.97 20.46 -16.00
N GLU A 35 11.02 20.09 -16.86
CA GLU A 35 10.39 21.04 -17.78
C GLU A 35 9.39 21.99 -17.08
N ILE A 36 8.69 21.53 -16.04
CA ILE A 36 7.87 22.40 -15.19
C ILE A 36 8.77 23.43 -14.48
N GLY A 37 9.87 22.98 -13.89
CA GLY A 37 10.87 23.82 -13.24
C GLY A 37 11.46 24.85 -14.21
N ARG A 38 11.81 24.43 -15.43
CA ARG A 38 12.28 25.31 -16.50
C ARG A 38 11.27 26.40 -16.83
N ALA A 39 9.98 26.05 -16.95
CA ALA A 39 8.92 27.02 -17.22
C ALA A 39 8.80 28.06 -16.10
N ILE A 40 8.88 27.63 -14.84
CA ILE A 40 8.81 28.52 -13.68
C ILE A 40 10.02 29.46 -13.65
N TYR A 41 11.23 28.91 -13.68
CA TYR A 41 12.46 29.67 -13.40
C TYR A 41 12.95 30.48 -14.60
N GLU A 42 12.98 29.88 -15.81
CA GLU A 42 13.58 30.53 -16.99
C GLU A 42 12.59 31.43 -17.72
N ARG A 43 11.29 31.22 -17.54
CA ARG A 43 10.22 31.84 -18.35
C ARG A 43 9.17 32.57 -17.52
N ASP A 44 9.35 32.64 -16.20
CA ASP A 44 8.41 33.29 -15.26
C ASP A 44 6.97 32.77 -15.41
N VAL A 45 6.81 31.48 -15.70
CA VAL A 45 5.48 30.89 -15.90
C VAL A 45 4.86 30.55 -14.56
N ARG A 46 3.62 31.01 -14.35
CA ARG A 46 2.80 30.55 -13.23
C ARG A 46 2.25 29.16 -13.48
N VAL A 47 2.48 28.24 -12.57
CA VAL A 47 2.06 26.84 -12.55
C VAL A 47 1.17 26.61 -11.33
N ASN A 48 -0.07 26.22 -11.59
CA ASN A 48 -1.05 25.87 -10.56
C ASN A 48 -1.41 24.40 -10.71
N ILE A 49 -1.25 23.61 -9.65
CA ILE A 49 -1.47 22.17 -9.65
C ILE A 49 -2.53 21.82 -8.61
N LEU A 50 -3.53 21.08 -9.04
CA LEU A 50 -4.55 20.49 -8.21
C LEU A 50 -4.32 18.99 -8.11
N LEU A 51 -4.06 18.51 -6.90
CA LEU A 51 -3.83 17.10 -6.61
C LEU A 51 -5.04 16.48 -5.90
N SER A 52 -5.08 15.16 -5.90
CA SER A 52 -5.98 14.42 -5.02
C SER A 52 -5.54 14.54 -3.57
N ASN A 53 -6.47 14.48 -2.61
CA ASN A 53 -6.05 14.44 -1.21
C ASN A 53 -5.31 13.11 -0.94
N PRO A 54 -4.27 13.10 -0.09
CA PRO A 54 -3.52 11.90 0.23
C PRO A 54 -4.44 10.83 0.79
N TYR A 55 -4.25 9.58 0.35
CA TYR A 55 -5.04 8.44 0.82
C TYR A 55 -6.55 8.60 0.58
N SER A 56 -6.96 9.40 -0.42
CA SER A 56 -8.37 9.52 -0.78
C SER A 56 -8.88 8.22 -1.38
N VAL A 57 -9.99 7.75 -0.82
CA VAL A 57 -10.63 6.51 -1.22
C VAL A 57 -12.08 6.79 -1.59
N PRO A 58 -12.58 6.30 -2.74
CA PRO A 58 -14.00 6.31 -3.05
C PRO A 58 -14.83 5.66 -1.96
N SER A 59 -16.01 6.21 -1.70
CA SER A 59 -16.97 5.60 -0.80
C SER A 59 -17.18 4.12 -1.13
N ASN A 60 -17.13 3.28 -0.09
CA ASN A 60 -17.29 1.81 -0.15
C ASN A 60 -16.10 1.02 -0.73
N LEU A 61 -14.96 1.67 -0.98
CA LEU A 61 -13.71 1.00 -1.33
C LEU A 61 -12.69 1.17 -0.19
N SER A 62 -11.73 0.26 -0.11
CA SER A 62 -10.55 0.36 0.76
C SER A 62 -9.45 1.20 0.09
N PRO A 63 -8.47 1.75 0.86
CA PRO A 63 -7.29 2.52 0.36
C PRO A 63 -6.34 1.78 -0.60
N LEU A 64 -6.84 0.71 -1.15
CA LEU A 64 -6.15 -0.49 -1.53
C LEU A 64 -6.93 -1.05 -2.76
N GLU A 65 -8.27 -0.85 -2.79
CA GLU A 65 -9.15 -0.99 -3.95
C GLU A 65 -9.17 0.27 -4.85
N ALA A 66 -9.11 1.47 -4.27
CA ALA A 66 -8.97 2.70 -5.05
C ALA A 66 -8.27 3.76 -4.19
N ASN A 67 -6.95 3.85 -4.35
CA ASN A 67 -6.19 4.96 -3.79
C ASN A 67 -6.03 6.03 -4.86
N TYR A 68 -6.64 7.19 -4.63
CA TYR A 68 -6.46 8.34 -5.50
C TYR A 68 -5.36 9.27 -5.03
N GLY A 69 -4.67 9.00 -3.91
CA GLY A 69 -3.55 9.83 -3.45
C GLY A 69 -2.35 9.00 -3.03
N ASN A 70 -1.25 9.10 -3.75
CA ASN A 70 0.00 8.33 -3.53
C ASN A 70 0.72 8.66 -2.21
N GLY A 71 0.21 9.62 -1.45
CA GLY A 71 0.66 9.95 -0.09
C GLY A 71 1.49 11.23 0.00
N TRP A 72 1.99 11.73 -1.14
CA TRP A 72 2.86 12.91 -1.18
C TRP A 72 2.15 14.19 -0.77
N THR A 73 2.82 15.00 0.04
CA THR A 73 2.29 16.32 0.41
C THR A 73 2.34 17.28 -0.78
N CYS A 74 1.49 18.32 -0.80
CA CYS A 74 1.62 19.41 -1.76
C CYS A 74 3.04 20.02 -1.70
N GLU A 75 3.60 20.12 -0.49
CA GLU A 75 4.94 20.63 -0.24
C GLU A 75 6.05 19.70 -0.75
N ASP A 76 5.85 18.37 -0.71
CA ASP A 76 6.77 17.41 -1.33
C ASP A 76 6.83 17.59 -2.85
N VAL A 77 5.67 17.73 -3.50
CA VAL A 77 5.60 17.96 -4.95
C VAL A 77 6.26 19.28 -5.33
N MET A 78 6.05 20.34 -4.53
CA MET A 78 6.73 21.62 -4.74
C MET A 78 8.24 21.49 -4.55
N ALA A 79 8.70 20.78 -3.53
CA ALA A 79 10.12 20.55 -3.26
C ALA A 79 10.80 19.80 -4.42
N GLU A 80 10.19 18.75 -4.96
CA GLU A 80 10.75 18.01 -6.11
C GLU A 80 10.83 18.85 -7.39
N ILE A 81 9.86 19.72 -7.64
CA ILE A 81 9.94 20.67 -8.77
C ILE A 81 11.11 21.65 -8.56
N ILE A 82 11.30 22.17 -7.35
CA ILE A 82 12.43 23.07 -7.05
C ILE A 82 13.76 22.33 -7.12
N ASN A 83 13.85 21.10 -6.62
CA ASN A 83 15.06 20.28 -6.73
C ASN A 83 15.44 20.05 -8.20
N ALA A 84 14.46 19.80 -9.07
CA ALA A 84 14.70 19.71 -10.51
C ALA A 84 15.23 21.03 -11.12
N VAL A 85 14.79 22.20 -10.63
CA VAL A 85 15.35 23.51 -11.04
C VAL A 85 16.80 23.65 -10.59
N LYS A 86 17.10 23.32 -9.33
CA LYS A 86 18.47 23.41 -8.77
C LYS A 86 19.43 22.48 -9.48
N GLU A 87 18.97 21.30 -9.88
CA GLU A 87 19.77 20.36 -10.66
C GLU A 87 20.04 20.88 -12.08
N LEU A 88 19.05 21.49 -12.73
CA LEU A 88 19.20 22.14 -14.04
C LEU A 88 20.14 23.34 -14.01
N ARG A 89 20.15 24.09 -12.90
CA ARG A 89 20.85 25.35 -12.74
C ARG A 89 21.73 25.31 -11.50
N PRO A 90 22.98 24.84 -11.64
CA PRO A 90 23.95 24.88 -10.54
C PRO A 90 24.23 26.30 -10.02
N ASP A 91 23.92 27.32 -10.82
CA ASP A 91 23.96 28.75 -10.50
C ASP A 91 22.62 29.30 -10.01
N PHE A 92 21.71 28.44 -9.53
CA PHE A 92 20.40 28.84 -9.01
C PHE A 92 20.54 29.90 -7.91
N ASP A 93 19.85 31.02 -8.13
CA ASP A 93 19.78 32.11 -7.16
C ASP A 93 18.76 31.77 -6.06
N GLU A 94 19.27 31.38 -4.89
CA GLU A 94 18.43 31.06 -3.73
C GLU A 94 17.60 32.27 -3.23
N GLU A 95 18.01 33.51 -3.54
CA GLU A 95 17.26 34.71 -3.12
C GLU A 95 15.89 34.79 -3.79
N VAL A 96 15.74 34.23 -5.00
CA VAL A 96 14.46 34.25 -5.72
C VAL A 96 13.50 33.13 -5.30
N LEU A 97 13.98 32.12 -4.55
CA LEU A 97 13.22 30.92 -4.23
C LEU A 97 11.87 31.21 -3.56
N THR A 98 11.88 32.06 -2.54
CA THR A 98 10.65 32.48 -1.84
C THR A 98 9.68 33.13 -2.82
N GLY A 99 10.17 33.99 -3.72
CA GLY A 99 9.35 34.63 -4.76
C GLY A 99 8.70 33.62 -5.71
N LEU A 100 9.47 32.63 -6.17
CA LEU A 100 8.95 31.56 -7.04
C LEU A 100 7.85 30.75 -6.33
N LEU A 101 8.05 30.39 -5.06
CA LEU A 101 7.06 29.65 -4.27
C LEU A 101 5.83 30.51 -3.91
N GLU A 102 6.00 31.82 -3.77
CA GLU A 102 4.90 32.74 -3.47
C GLU A 102 4.09 33.15 -4.71
N VAL A 103 4.69 33.17 -5.90
CA VAL A 103 4.06 33.74 -7.11
C VAL A 103 3.85 32.71 -8.21
N ASN A 104 4.86 31.87 -8.47
CA ASN A 104 4.91 31.05 -9.68
C ASN A 104 4.46 29.62 -9.46
N LEU A 105 4.69 29.00 -8.30
CA LEU A 105 4.32 27.60 -8.07
C LEU A 105 3.30 27.49 -6.95
N LYS A 106 2.09 27.02 -7.28
CA LYS A 106 1.01 26.73 -6.32
C LYS A 106 0.51 25.32 -6.50
N VAL A 107 0.44 24.59 -5.38
CA VAL A 107 -0.10 23.23 -5.33
C VAL A 107 -1.14 23.17 -4.22
N ALA A 108 -2.29 22.56 -4.52
CA ALA A 108 -3.38 22.41 -3.56
C ALA A 108 -4.10 21.07 -3.77
N TYR A 109 -4.76 20.59 -2.72
CA TYR A 109 -5.67 19.45 -2.85
C TYR A 109 -7.05 19.88 -3.32
N LEU A 110 -7.67 19.03 -4.15
CA LEU A 110 -9.04 19.20 -4.61
C LEU A 110 -9.99 19.30 -3.41
N ARG A 111 -10.77 20.38 -3.37
CA ARG A 111 -11.90 20.58 -2.45
C ARG A 111 -13.19 20.69 -3.26
N SER A 112 -14.28 20.14 -2.74
CA SER A 112 -15.62 20.25 -3.30
C SER A 112 -16.63 20.52 -2.20
N THR A 113 -17.58 21.42 -2.45
CA THR A 113 -18.72 21.70 -1.57
C THR A 113 -20.00 21.20 -2.24
N CYS A 114 -20.76 20.32 -1.58
CA CYS A 114 -22.05 19.84 -2.07
C CYS A 114 -23.16 20.15 -1.05
N GLY A 115 -23.74 21.35 -1.11
CA GLY A 115 -24.81 21.80 -0.19
C GLY A 115 -24.29 22.30 1.17
N GLU A 116 -25.14 22.28 2.21
CA GLU A 116 -24.78 22.59 3.63
C GLU A 116 -23.91 21.51 4.28
N SER A 117 -23.74 20.38 3.59
CA SER A 117 -22.79 19.35 3.96
C SER A 117 -21.45 19.69 3.30
N ASP A 118 -20.52 20.24 4.08
CA ASP A 118 -19.12 19.82 3.93
C ASP A 118 -19.15 18.29 3.89
N TRP A 119 -18.33 17.63 3.07
CA TRP A 119 -18.22 16.15 3.08
C TRP A 119 -17.57 15.61 4.39
N CYS A 120 -17.91 16.24 5.52
CA CYS A 120 -17.56 16.16 6.92
C CYS A 120 -16.09 16.28 7.28
N GLU A 121 -15.16 16.07 6.35
CA GLU A 121 -13.75 16.43 6.49
C GLU A 121 -13.20 16.73 5.10
N ALA A 122 -12.86 17.99 4.80
CA ALA A 122 -12.37 18.48 3.49
C ALA A 122 -11.06 17.82 2.97
N ARG A 123 -10.67 16.67 3.53
CA ARG A 123 -9.43 15.93 3.30
C ARG A 123 -9.61 14.57 2.63
N LYS A 124 -10.81 14.24 2.11
CA LYS A 124 -11.10 12.92 1.50
C LYS A 124 -11.54 12.97 0.03
N SER A 125 -11.53 14.13 -0.60
CA SER A 125 -11.90 14.26 -2.01
C SER A 125 -10.79 13.70 -2.90
N GLY A 126 -11.09 12.58 -3.57
CA GLY A 126 -10.22 12.03 -4.59
C GLY A 126 -10.27 12.84 -5.88
N ASN A 127 -9.12 13.25 -6.39
CA ASN A 127 -8.97 13.72 -7.76
C ASN A 127 -8.45 12.56 -8.61
N HIS A 128 -9.08 12.29 -9.74
CA HIS A 128 -8.61 11.26 -10.68
C HIS A 128 -8.39 11.82 -12.10
N SER A 129 -8.38 13.15 -12.22
CA SER A 129 -8.15 13.83 -13.48
C SER A 129 -6.74 13.58 -14.02
N LYS A 130 -6.63 13.62 -15.35
CA LYS A 130 -5.37 13.71 -16.09
C LYS A 130 -5.50 14.86 -17.08
N PHE A 131 -5.47 16.07 -16.53
CA PHE A 131 -5.74 17.30 -17.27
C PHE A 131 -4.61 18.30 -17.06
N PHE A 132 -4.17 18.93 -18.14
CA PHE A 132 -3.35 20.13 -18.06
C PHE A 132 -3.70 21.10 -19.18
N MET A 133 -3.63 22.39 -18.88
CA MET A 133 -3.97 23.49 -19.77
C MET A 133 -2.83 24.51 -19.81
N ILE A 134 -2.53 24.99 -21.01
CA ILE A 134 -1.47 25.94 -21.29
C ILE A 134 -2.11 27.23 -21.82
N ASP A 135 -1.75 28.34 -21.19
CA ASP A 135 -2.08 29.71 -21.60
C ASP A 135 -3.58 29.99 -21.84
N ASP A 136 -4.46 29.18 -21.25
CA ASP A 136 -5.92 29.24 -21.47
C ASP A 136 -6.32 29.09 -22.94
N ARG A 137 -5.47 28.40 -23.72
CA ARG A 137 -5.61 28.23 -25.17
C ARG A 137 -5.71 26.78 -25.61
N CYS A 138 -4.89 25.92 -25.02
CA CYS A 138 -4.92 24.50 -25.32
C CYS A 138 -4.88 23.67 -24.05
N TYR A 139 -5.45 22.47 -24.12
CA TYR A 139 -5.45 21.55 -23.00
C TYR A 139 -5.35 20.10 -23.46
N TYR A 140 -4.76 19.28 -22.59
CA TYR A 140 -4.81 17.83 -22.67
C TYR A 140 -5.94 17.29 -21.79
N ILE A 141 -6.63 16.28 -22.30
CA ILE A 141 -7.51 15.42 -21.51
C ILE A 141 -7.38 13.98 -22.00
N GLY A 142 -7.26 13.04 -21.08
CA GLY A 142 -7.11 11.64 -21.42
C GLY A 142 -6.91 10.75 -20.20
N SER A 143 -6.23 9.63 -20.41
CA SER A 143 -5.95 8.63 -19.39
C SER A 143 -4.51 8.68 -18.84
N GLN A 144 -3.57 9.30 -19.56
CA GLN A 144 -2.15 9.36 -19.20
C GLN A 144 -1.93 10.15 -17.90
N ASN A 145 -1.54 9.47 -16.83
CA ASN A 145 -1.05 10.12 -15.62
C ASN A 145 0.34 10.74 -15.85
N LEU A 146 0.66 11.77 -15.08
CA LEU A 146 2.01 12.36 -15.08
C LEU A 146 2.95 11.69 -14.07
N TYR A 147 2.43 10.98 -13.05
CA TYR A 147 3.26 9.99 -12.36
C TYR A 147 3.58 8.84 -13.31
N ILE A 148 4.76 8.23 -13.16
CA ILE A 148 5.21 7.17 -14.06
C ILE A 148 4.35 5.91 -13.87
N ALA A 149 3.70 5.50 -14.96
CA ALA A 149 2.96 4.25 -15.06
C ALA A 149 3.18 3.68 -16.47
N ASP A 150 3.67 2.45 -16.56
CA ASP A 150 3.90 1.76 -17.83
C ASP A 150 2.62 1.05 -18.29
N LEU A 151 1.64 1.85 -18.72
CA LEU A 151 0.32 1.41 -19.17
C LEU A 151 0.05 1.90 -20.59
N ALA A 152 -0.86 1.22 -21.29
CA ALA A 152 -1.39 1.71 -22.55
C ALA A 152 -2.39 2.85 -22.28
N GLU A 153 -1.99 4.08 -22.62
CA GLU A 153 -2.77 5.29 -22.35
C GLU A 153 -3.21 5.96 -23.66
N TRP A 154 -4.28 6.75 -23.58
CA TRP A 154 -4.82 7.51 -24.71
C TRP A 154 -5.31 8.89 -24.25
N GLY A 155 -5.19 9.89 -25.10
CA GLY A 155 -5.75 11.21 -24.84
C GLY A 155 -5.71 12.11 -26.05
N ILE A 156 -6.27 13.29 -25.89
CA ILE A 156 -6.32 14.33 -26.92
C ILE A 156 -5.73 15.63 -26.41
N ILE A 157 -5.10 16.36 -27.32
CA ILE A 157 -4.74 17.76 -27.14
C ILE A 157 -5.73 18.58 -27.96
N VAL A 158 -6.44 19.48 -27.29
CA VAL A 158 -7.42 20.37 -27.91
C VAL A 158 -6.82 21.77 -27.94
N ASP A 159 -6.46 22.23 -29.13
CA ASP A 159 -6.05 23.62 -29.40
C ASP A 159 -7.20 24.35 -30.10
N ASN A 160 -8.18 24.78 -29.30
CA ASN A 160 -9.35 25.48 -29.78
C ASN A 160 -9.82 26.47 -28.71
N GLU A 161 -9.79 27.76 -29.04
CA GLU A 161 -10.08 28.83 -28.09
C GLU A 161 -11.45 28.68 -27.42
N ALA A 162 -12.51 28.40 -28.19
CA ALA A 162 -13.85 28.27 -27.62
C ALA A 162 -13.96 27.08 -26.65
N GLN A 163 -13.35 25.94 -26.97
CA GLN A 163 -13.33 24.78 -26.07
C GLN A 163 -12.45 25.00 -24.85
N ALA A 164 -11.30 25.66 -25.01
CA ALA A 164 -10.41 26.01 -23.91
C ALA A 164 -11.09 26.96 -22.92
N GLN A 165 -11.80 27.98 -23.39
CA GLN A 165 -12.59 28.86 -22.53
C GLN A 165 -13.74 28.10 -21.84
N ALA A 166 -14.44 27.22 -22.56
CA ALA A 166 -15.51 26.42 -21.98
C ALA A 166 -15.03 25.52 -20.83
N ILE A 167 -13.90 24.79 -20.99
CA ILE A 167 -13.38 23.92 -19.92
C ILE A 167 -12.77 24.74 -18.77
N LEU A 168 -12.20 25.91 -19.06
CA LEU A 168 -11.71 26.83 -18.04
C LEU A 168 -12.86 27.27 -17.11
N GLU A 169 -13.98 27.68 -17.69
CA GLU A 169 -15.17 28.15 -16.94
C GLU A 169 -15.88 27.01 -16.20
N GLN A 170 -16.10 25.88 -16.88
CA GLN A 170 -16.94 24.79 -16.36
C GLN A 170 -16.20 23.86 -15.40
N PHE A 171 -14.87 23.78 -15.49
CA PHE A 171 -14.07 22.86 -14.69
C PHE A 171 -13.02 23.59 -13.85
N TRP A 172 -12.04 24.23 -14.49
CA TRP A 172 -10.86 24.71 -13.77
C TRP A 172 -11.17 25.82 -12.75
N ASN A 173 -11.90 26.86 -13.15
CA ASN A 173 -12.11 28.05 -12.32
C ASN A 173 -12.83 27.71 -11.01
N GLY A 174 -13.88 26.88 -11.09
CA GLY A 174 -14.60 26.41 -9.91
C GLY A 174 -13.72 25.55 -8.99
N CYS A 175 -13.03 24.56 -9.57
CA CYS A 175 -12.12 23.69 -8.80
C CYS A 175 -11.02 24.50 -8.10
N TRP A 176 -10.35 25.40 -8.81
CA TRP A 176 -9.25 26.20 -8.26
C TRP A 176 -9.73 27.22 -7.24
N ALA A 177 -10.90 27.84 -7.47
CA ALA A 177 -11.46 28.79 -6.52
C ALA A 177 -11.72 28.13 -5.17
N THR A 178 -12.43 27.00 -5.17
CA THR A 178 -12.78 26.24 -3.95
C THR A 178 -11.55 25.62 -3.29
N SER A 179 -10.56 25.22 -4.07
CA SER A 179 -9.39 24.49 -3.57
C SER A 179 -8.25 25.39 -3.10
N PHE A 180 -8.18 26.65 -3.55
CA PHE A 180 -7.06 27.53 -3.25
C PHE A 180 -7.47 29.00 -3.01
N VAL A 181 -8.23 29.62 -3.91
CA VAL A 181 -8.53 31.07 -3.84
C VAL A 181 -9.36 31.41 -2.61
N ASN A 182 -10.39 30.60 -2.34
CA ASN A 182 -11.31 30.80 -1.23
C ASN A 182 -10.80 30.19 0.08
N VAL A 183 -9.64 29.54 0.06
CA VAL A 183 -9.01 28.94 1.25
C VAL A 183 -8.14 30.00 1.93
N PRO A 184 -8.40 30.33 3.22
CA PRO A 184 -7.55 31.23 4.00
C PRO A 184 -6.07 30.80 3.95
N ARG A 185 -5.15 31.77 3.94
CA ARG A 185 -3.72 31.50 3.69
C ARG A 185 -3.14 30.47 4.66
N GLU A 186 -3.55 30.56 5.92
CA GLU A 186 -3.16 29.69 7.04
C GLU A 186 -3.74 28.27 6.96
N LEU A 187 -4.75 28.04 6.11
CA LEU A 187 -5.39 26.74 5.90
C LEU A 187 -5.02 26.10 4.55
N ARG A 188 -4.12 26.73 3.78
CA ARG A 188 -3.64 26.19 2.50
C ARG A 188 -2.75 24.97 2.72
N ASP A 189 -2.75 24.07 1.73
CA ASP A 189 -2.07 22.77 1.82
C ASP A 189 -0.55 22.84 1.70
N ALA A 190 -0.02 24.01 1.32
CA ALA A 190 1.40 24.27 1.22
C ALA A 190 1.72 25.72 1.57
N ASN A 191 2.85 25.91 2.25
CA ASN A 191 3.46 27.22 2.47
C ASN A 191 4.98 27.17 2.19
N VAL A 192 5.61 28.35 2.12
CA VAL A 192 7.04 28.46 1.77
C VAL A 192 7.90 27.69 2.77
N ASP A 193 7.70 27.91 4.07
CA ASP A 193 8.52 27.28 5.12
C ASP A 193 8.43 25.75 5.06
N GLY A 194 7.23 25.21 4.88
CA GLY A 194 7.01 23.77 4.75
C GLY A 194 7.68 23.17 3.52
N VAL A 195 7.77 23.91 2.41
CA VAL A 195 8.57 23.48 1.24
C VAL A 195 10.06 23.53 1.53
N LEU A 196 10.56 24.60 2.16
CA LEU A 196 11.98 24.77 2.48
C LEU A 196 12.49 23.66 3.42
N GLU A 197 11.71 23.29 4.44
CA GLU A 197 12.02 22.16 5.34
C GLU A 197 12.15 20.83 4.60
N ARG A 198 11.50 20.72 3.45
CA ARG A 198 11.36 19.51 2.66
C ARG A 198 12.40 19.38 1.54
N LEU A 199 13.09 20.44 1.14
CA LEU A 199 14.04 20.40 0.01
C LEU A 199 15.13 19.32 0.16
N ASN A 200 15.57 19.08 1.40
CA ASN A 200 16.67 18.15 1.70
C ASN A 200 16.21 16.74 2.09
N LEU A 201 14.91 16.42 1.97
CA LEU A 201 14.43 15.07 2.23
C LEU A 201 14.72 14.16 1.03
N ASP A 202 15.30 13.00 1.29
CA ASP A 202 15.46 11.96 0.27
C ASP A 202 14.11 11.25 0.04
N ARG A 203 13.49 11.55 -1.10
CA ARG A 203 12.21 10.94 -1.55
C ARG A 203 12.41 9.80 -2.53
N ASN A 204 13.67 9.47 -2.85
CA ASN A 204 14.06 8.42 -3.78
C ASN A 204 14.65 7.21 -3.05
N MET A 205 14.65 7.18 -1.71
CA MET A 205 15.10 6.03 -0.94
C MET A 205 14.41 4.75 -1.44
N GLN A 206 15.13 3.96 -2.23
CA GLN A 206 14.75 2.60 -2.54
C GLN A 206 15.08 1.78 -1.30
N HIS A 207 14.02 1.34 -0.62
CA HIS A 207 14.20 0.36 0.43
C HIS A 207 14.42 -1.00 -0.24
N ASP A 208 15.46 -1.74 0.16
CA ASP A 208 15.59 -3.15 -0.16
C ASP A 208 14.51 -3.89 0.62
N PHE A 209 13.30 -3.95 0.04
CA PHE A 209 12.19 -4.64 0.65
C PHE A 209 12.58 -6.11 0.87
N THR A 210 12.42 -6.59 2.10
CA THR A 210 12.53 -8.03 2.36
C THR A 210 11.43 -8.79 1.62
N GLU A 211 11.64 -10.08 1.32
CA GLU A 211 10.59 -10.92 0.70
C GLU A 211 9.29 -10.91 1.52
N ASP A 212 9.39 -10.84 2.85
CA ASP A 212 8.23 -10.75 3.75
C ASP A 212 7.50 -9.40 3.61
N GLU A 213 8.20 -8.28 3.44
CA GLU A 213 7.60 -6.96 3.23
C GLU A 213 7.00 -6.82 1.83
N LEU A 214 7.68 -7.34 0.80
CA LEU A 214 7.14 -7.48 -0.56
C LEU A 214 5.89 -8.35 -0.56
N GLU A 215 5.92 -9.47 0.16
CA GLU A 215 4.79 -10.36 0.33
C GLU A 215 3.63 -9.64 1.05
N GLN A 216 3.87 -8.85 2.10
CA GLN A 216 2.82 -8.06 2.75
C GLN A 216 2.23 -6.99 1.82
N VAL A 217 3.05 -6.26 1.05
CA VAL A 217 2.59 -5.26 0.08
C VAL A 217 1.83 -5.92 -1.07
N LEU A 218 2.30 -7.08 -1.56
CA LEU A 218 1.65 -7.84 -2.64
C LEU A 218 0.37 -8.52 -2.16
N LEU A 219 0.34 -9.04 -0.93
CA LEU A 219 -0.85 -9.60 -0.27
C LEU A 219 -1.88 -8.50 0.03
N ALA A 220 -1.43 -7.30 0.39
CA ALA A 220 -2.30 -6.13 0.52
C ALA A 220 -2.94 -5.79 -0.83
N LYS A 221 -2.17 -5.76 -1.93
CA LYS A 221 -2.71 -5.55 -3.30
C LYS A 221 -3.62 -6.70 -3.76
N LEU A 222 -3.31 -7.95 -3.42
CA LEU A 222 -4.10 -9.14 -3.79
C LEU A 222 -5.39 -9.27 -2.95
N ARG A 223 -5.40 -8.83 -1.69
CA ARG A 223 -6.59 -8.73 -0.82
C ARG A 223 -7.72 -7.94 -1.48
N ASN A 224 -7.37 -6.94 -2.29
CA ASN A 224 -8.30 -5.97 -2.86
C ASN A 224 -8.91 -6.39 -4.19
N LYS A 225 -8.36 -7.42 -4.83
CA LYS A 225 -8.95 -7.98 -6.06
C LYS A 225 -10.10 -8.94 -5.77
N ILE A 226 -10.25 -9.39 -4.51
CA ILE A 226 -11.19 -10.44 -4.10
C ILE A 226 -12.42 -9.87 -3.34
N GLY A 227 -12.39 -8.58 -2.95
CA GLY A 227 -13.47 -7.95 -2.18
C GLY A 227 -13.50 -8.46 -0.74
N ALA A 228 -13.56 -7.54 0.23
CA ALA A 228 -13.83 -7.91 1.62
C ALA A 228 -15.28 -8.39 1.73
N SER A 229 -15.52 -9.68 1.49
CA SER A 229 -16.75 -10.32 1.96
C SER A 229 -16.75 -10.36 3.48
N ASP A 230 -17.91 -10.17 4.12
CA ASP A 230 -18.16 -10.45 5.55
C ASP A 230 -18.03 -11.95 5.87
N ARG A 231 -16.95 -12.61 5.47
CA ARG A 231 -16.71 -14.06 5.62
C ARG A 231 -15.27 -14.27 6.06
N ASN A 232 -15.03 -14.03 7.34
CA ASN A 232 -13.73 -14.16 7.97
C ASN A 232 -13.62 -15.52 8.67
N LEU A 233 -12.39 -16.01 8.78
CA LEU A 233 -12.04 -17.16 9.60
C LEU A 233 -10.95 -16.76 10.58
N ARG A 234 -11.25 -16.77 11.87
CA ARG A 234 -10.24 -16.63 12.91
C ARG A 234 -9.73 -18.02 13.30
N VAL A 235 -8.42 -18.17 13.29
CA VAL A 235 -7.69 -19.40 13.59
C VAL A 235 -6.82 -19.14 14.82
N TRP A 236 -7.14 -19.79 15.92
CA TRP A 236 -6.35 -19.74 17.14
C TRP A 236 -5.47 -20.98 17.22
N VAL A 237 -4.16 -20.82 17.00
CA VAL A 237 -3.18 -21.89 17.20
C VAL A 237 -2.73 -21.87 18.65
N LYS A 238 -3.11 -22.89 19.43
CA LYS A 238 -2.89 -22.90 20.88
C LYS A 238 -1.54 -23.50 21.22
N ARG A 239 -1.37 -24.79 20.92
CA ARG A 239 -0.19 -25.57 21.31
C ARG A 239 -0.05 -26.84 20.47
N ALA A 240 1.13 -27.43 20.47
CA ALA A 240 1.34 -28.81 20.03
C ALA A 240 1.83 -29.67 21.20
N ASN A 241 1.61 -30.98 21.11
CA ASN A 241 2.11 -31.95 22.08
C ASN A 241 2.89 -33.04 21.37
N HIS A 242 3.93 -33.54 22.05
CA HIS A 242 4.75 -34.67 21.61
C HIS A 242 5.31 -34.54 20.20
N LEU A 243 5.74 -33.34 19.77
CA LEU A 243 6.44 -33.17 18.50
C LEU A 243 7.66 -34.11 18.45
N ALA A 244 8.00 -34.60 17.25
CA ALA A 244 9.22 -35.36 17.05
C ALA A 244 10.43 -34.47 17.36
N ASN A 245 11.49 -35.04 17.93
CA ASN A 245 12.78 -34.35 17.92
C ASN A 245 13.34 -34.51 16.51
N ALA A 246 13.44 -33.40 15.75
CA ALA A 246 14.22 -33.40 14.52
C ALA A 246 15.71 -33.58 14.84
N ASP A 247 16.15 -33.03 15.98
CA ASP A 247 17.54 -33.06 16.36
C ASP A 247 17.93 -34.18 17.33
N GLY A 248 19.11 -34.73 17.09
CA GLY A 248 19.85 -35.55 18.04
C GLY A 248 20.22 -34.79 19.32
N VAL A 249 21.18 -35.34 20.08
CA VAL A 249 21.52 -34.95 21.47
C VAL A 249 21.94 -33.47 21.68
N PHE A 250 21.97 -32.62 20.64
CA PHE A 250 22.54 -31.27 20.68
C PHE A 250 21.77 -30.15 19.93
N GLY A 251 20.54 -30.36 19.46
CA GLY A 251 19.80 -29.31 18.71
C GLY A 251 18.66 -28.63 19.46
N SER A 252 18.34 -27.39 19.06
CA SER A 252 17.29 -26.55 19.64
C SER A 252 16.03 -26.67 18.79
N ASN A 253 14.93 -27.12 19.39
CA ASN A 253 13.64 -27.19 18.71
C ASN A 253 13.00 -25.79 18.74
N ASP A 254 12.92 -25.15 17.58
CA ASP A 254 12.36 -23.82 17.32
C ASP A 254 11.05 -23.93 16.52
N PRO A 255 9.95 -24.46 17.11
CA PRO A 255 8.80 -24.89 16.32
C PRO A 255 7.88 -23.74 15.92
N TYR A 256 7.33 -23.87 14.71
CA TYR A 256 6.30 -22.97 14.19
C TYR A 256 5.32 -23.69 13.25
N VAL A 257 4.14 -23.10 13.06
CA VAL A 257 3.06 -23.70 12.26
C VAL A 257 2.81 -22.88 11.00
N LYS A 258 3.02 -23.48 9.82
CA LYS A 258 2.55 -22.92 8.53
C LYS A 258 1.12 -23.38 8.26
N ILE A 259 0.23 -22.42 8.04
CA ILE A 259 -1.19 -22.63 7.75
C ILE A 259 -1.44 -22.23 6.30
N ARG A 260 -2.01 -23.13 5.51
CA ARG A 260 -2.40 -22.87 4.12
C ARG A 260 -3.89 -23.08 3.95
N LEU A 261 -4.59 -22.07 3.47
CA LEU A 261 -5.95 -22.19 2.99
C LEU A 261 -5.90 -22.58 1.51
N VAL A 262 -6.49 -23.72 1.16
CA VAL A 262 -6.52 -24.23 -0.22
C VAL A 262 -7.95 -24.36 -0.74
N ASP A 263 -8.11 -24.24 -2.06
CA ASP A 263 -9.38 -24.52 -2.75
C ASP A 263 -9.59 -26.04 -3.00
N SER A 264 -10.70 -26.36 -3.66
CA SER A 264 -11.05 -27.72 -4.08
C SER A 264 -10.05 -28.36 -5.04
N ASN A 265 -9.23 -27.56 -5.75
CA ASN A 265 -8.16 -28.02 -6.63
C ASN A 265 -6.79 -28.11 -5.91
N HIS A 266 -6.77 -27.97 -4.58
CA HIS A 266 -5.57 -27.90 -3.75
C HIS A 266 -4.64 -26.72 -4.06
N LYS A 267 -5.10 -25.72 -4.80
CA LYS A 267 -4.35 -24.48 -5.02
C LYS A 267 -4.36 -23.68 -3.74
N THR A 268 -3.18 -23.19 -3.33
CA THR A 268 -3.08 -22.34 -2.13
C THR A 268 -3.66 -20.97 -2.45
N ILE A 269 -4.70 -20.59 -1.70
CA ILE A 269 -5.37 -19.29 -1.80
C ILE A 269 -4.70 -18.30 -0.86
N ARG A 270 -4.38 -18.72 0.37
CA ARG A 270 -3.68 -17.90 1.38
C ARG A 270 -2.76 -18.77 2.24
N LYS A 271 -1.68 -18.17 2.73
CA LYS A 271 -0.78 -18.78 3.71
C LYS A 271 -0.52 -17.80 4.86
N GLN A 272 -0.40 -18.31 6.08
CA GLN A 272 0.05 -17.58 7.26
C GLN A 272 0.93 -18.50 8.09
N ARG A 273 1.73 -17.95 9.01
CA ARG A 273 2.52 -18.73 9.96
C ARG A 273 2.41 -18.15 11.36
N THR A 274 2.60 -18.98 12.36
CA THR A 274 2.81 -18.50 13.74
C THR A 274 4.22 -17.92 13.90
N LYS A 275 4.43 -17.20 15.00
CA LYS A 275 5.76 -16.87 15.50
C LYS A 275 6.54 -18.16 15.79
N ILE A 276 7.84 -18.08 15.61
CA ILE A 276 8.79 -19.11 16.01
C ILE A 276 9.01 -19.00 17.52
N ILE A 277 8.94 -20.12 18.22
CA ILE A 277 9.29 -20.20 19.64
C ILE A 277 10.68 -20.80 19.71
N ARG A 278 11.70 -19.98 19.97
CA ARG A 278 13.06 -20.48 20.16
C ARG A 278 13.14 -21.37 21.39
N GLU A 279 13.83 -22.50 21.29
CA GLU A 279 13.94 -23.52 22.35
C GLU A 279 12.56 -23.98 22.88
N GLY A 280 11.53 -23.97 22.02
CA GLY A 280 10.15 -24.30 22.37
C GLY A 280 9.91 -25.77 22.71
N GLY A 281 10.85 -26.64 22.37
CA GLY A 281 10.83 -28.06 22.72
C GLY A 281 9.65 -28.81 22.08
N ARG A 282 9.33 -29.99 22.65
CA ARG A 282 8.34 -30.92 22.07
C ARG A 282 6.88 -30.54 22.32
N ASN A 283 6.63 -29.56 23.18
CA ASN A 283 5.28 -29.15 23.59
C ASN A 283 5.12 -27.61 23.53
N PRO A 284 5.28 -26.98 22.36
CA PRO A 284 5.24 -25.53 22.24
C PRO A 284 3.83 -24.96 22.45
N HIS A 285 3.77 -23.74 22.98
CA HIS A 285 2.52 -22.99 23.23
C HIS A 285 2.57 -21.63 22.51
N TRP A 286 2.02 -21.56 21.28
CA TRP A 286 1.97 -20.30 20.52
C TRP A 286 0.91 -19.34 21.02
N ASN A 287 -0.27 -19.86 21.38
CA ASN A 287 -1.46 -19.08 21.76
C ASN A 287 -1.73 -17.87 20.83
N GLU A 288 -1.53 -18.07 19.53
CA GLU A 288 -1.57 -16.99 18.53
C GLU A 288 -2.85 -17.07 17.71
N GLN A 289 -3.49 -15.92 17.49
CA GLN A 289 -4.68 -15.81 16.63
C GLN A 289 -4.30 -15.19 15.29
N LEU A 290 -4.72 -15.86 14.21
CA LEU A 290 -4.49 -15.48 12.83
C LEU A 290 -5.85 -15.36 12.13
N THR A 291 -6.05 -14.33 11.32
CA THR A 291 -7.34 -14.08 10.65
C THR A 291 -7.20 -14.22 9.15
N PHE A 292 -8.04 -15.06 8.54
CA PHE A 292 -8.21 -15.15 7.09
C PHE A 292 -9.49 -14.42 6.71
N GLU A 293 -9.34 -13.21 6.16
CA GLU A 293 -10.47 -12.34 5.85
C GLU A 293 -10.93 -12.46 4.40
N GLY A 294 -12.19 -12.14 4.11
CA GLY A 294 -12.68 -12.00 2.73
C GLY A 294 -12.69 -13.33 1.96
N LEU A 295 -13.23 -14.38 2.58
CA LEU A 295 -13.31 -15.71 1.97
C LEU A 295 -14.53 -15.81 1.04
N ASP A 296 -14.29 -15.94 -0.27
CA ASP A 296 -15.37 -16.03 -1.27
C ASP A 296 -16.29 -17.25 -1.04
N THR A 297 -15.75 -18.48 -1.07
CA THR A 297 -16.53 -19.71 -0.80
C THR A 297 -15.93 -20.51 0.36
N PRO A 298 -16.10 -20.05 1.63
CA PRO A 298 -15.41 -20.62 2.79
C PRO A 298 -15.61 -22.14 2.92
N ALA A 299 -16.85 -22.62 2.67
CA ALA A 299 -17.18 -24.04 2.74
C ALA A 299 -16.48 -24.90 1.65
N ALA A 300 -15.98 -24.32 0.57
CA ALA A 300 -15.22 -25.04 -0.45
C ALA A 300 -13.73 -25.17 -0.11
N TYR A 301 -13.27 -24.54 0.97
CA TYR A 301 -11.85 -24.47 1.32
C TYR A 301 -11.44 -25.49 2.38
N THR A 302 -10.16 -25.85 2.36
CA THR A 302 -9.53 -26.71 3.37
C THR A 302 -8.35 -25.97 3.98
N LEU A 303 -8.28 -25.97 5.32
CA LEU A 303 -7.18 -25.40 6.08
C LEU A 303 -6.14 -26.50 6.35
N LYS A 304 -4.94 -26.35 5.79
CA LYS A 304 -3.82 -27.29 5.96
C LYS A 304 -2.80 -26.73 6.93
N PHE A 305 -2.52 -27.46 7.99
CA PHE A 305 -1.50 -27.16 8.98
C PHE A 305 -0.27 -28.00 8.68
N LYS A 306 0.91 -27.38 8.76
CA LYS A 306 2.20 -28.07 8.79
C LYS A 306 3.03 -27.49 9.91
N VAL A 307 3.58 -28.36 10.76
CA VAL A 307 4.49 -27.97 11.84
C VAL A 307 5.91 -28.20 11.35
N TYR A 308 6.77 -27.21 11.57
CA TYR A 308 8.16 -27.18 11.18
C TYR A 308 9.04 -26.86 12.39
N ASP A 309 10.28 -27.33 12.34
CA ASP A 309 11.37 -26.87 13.19
C ASP A 309 12.18 -25.84 12.40
N GLN A 310 12.54 -24.69 13.00
CA GLN A 310 13.43 -23.73 12.34
C GLN A 310 14.87 -24.00 12.76
N ASP A 311 15.57 -24.79 11.96
CA ASP A 311 17.00 -25.00 12.18
C ASP A 311 17.84 -23.90 11.52
N SER A 312 18.85 -23.43 12.25
CA SER A 312 20.01 -22.78 11.64
C SER A 312 21.03 -23.87 11.32
N PHE A 313 21.02 -24.40 10.11
CA PHE A 313 21.99 -25.41 9.72
C PHE A 313 23.42 -24.84 9.80
N LEU A 314 24.24 -25.44 10.68
CA LEU A 314 25.71 -25.46 10.62
C LEU A 314 26.51 -24.18 10.91
N GLY A 315 26.01 -23.23 11.71
CA GLY A 315 26.85 -22.18 12.33
C GLY A 315 27.64 -21.29 11.35
N LEU A 316 27.21 -21.20 10.09
CA LEU A 316 27.82 -20.36 9.06
C LEU A 316 26.99 -19.08 8.87
N PRO A 317 27.62 -17.90 8.75
CA PRO A 317 26.90 -16.64 8.56
C PRO A 317 26.55 -16.38 7.09
N GLY A 318 25.27 -16.12 6.81
CA GLY A 318 24.75 -15.44 5.61
C GLY A 318 24.60 -16.28 4.33
N GLN A 319 23.49 -16.04 3.61
CA GLN A 319 23.11 -16.29 2.18
C GLN A 319 23.47 -17.63 1.47
N LEU A 320 24.32 -18.47 2.06
CA LEU A 320 24.81 -19.74 1.51
C LEU A 320 24.22 -20.96 2.23
N ALA A 321 23.35 -20.80 3.23
CA ALA A 321 22.56 -21.89 3.82
C ALA A 321 21.11 -21.90 3.29
N ASP A 322 20.56 -20.71 3.01
CA ASP A 322 19.15 -20.53 2.58
C ASP A 322 18.77 -21.22 1.26
N TRP A 323 19.75 -21.62 0.44
CA TRP A 323 19.52 -22.35 -0.82
C TRP A 323 19.39 -23.87 -0.63
N ALA A 324 19.67 -24.40 0.57
CA ALA A 324 19.71 -25.83 0.85
C ALA A 324 18.70 -26.30 1.93
N ASP A 325 18.10 -25.38 2.69
CA ASP A 325 17.24 -25.75 3.82
C ASP A 325 15.81 -26.11 3.38
N ALA A 326 15.57 -27.41 3.26
CA ALA A 326 14.24 -27.99 3.29
C ALA A 326 13.83 -28.16 4.77
N ASP A 327 13.19 -27.14 5.37
CA ASP A 327 12.69 -27.19 6.75
C ASP A 327 12.12 -28.59 7.11
N ASP A 328 12.60 -29.18 8.22
CA ASP A 328 12.18 -30.51 8.64
C ASP A 328 10.72 -30.49 9.11
N ARG A 329 9.89 -31.27 8.40
CA ARG A 329 8.46 -31.31 8.64
C ARG A 329 8.12 -32.23 9.80
N LEU A 330 7.85 -31.64 10.96
CA LEU A 330 7.45 -32.34 12.19
C LEU A 330 6.04 -32.96 12.13
N GLY A 331 5.13 -32.41 11.31
CA GLY A 331 3.78 -32.96 11.16
C GLY A 331 2.87 -32.20 10.20
N LYS A 332 1.72 -32.78 9.86
CA LYS A 332 0.67 -32.15 9.04
C LYS A 332 -0.74 -32.56 9.45
N ALA A 333 -1.70 -31.65 9.39
CA ALA A 333 -3.12 -31.95 9.55
C ALA A 333 -3.97 -31.06 8.64
N GLU A 334 -5.24 -31.43 8.43
CA GLU A 334 -6.15 -30.68 7.57
C GLU A 334 -7.54 -30.59 8.22
N VAL A 335 -8.19 -29.44 8.06
CA VAL A 335 -9.58 -29.21 8.48
C VAL A 335 -10.37 -28.71 7.28
N ASN A 336 -11.39 -29.45 6.87
CA ASN A 336 -12.33 -29.00 5.86
C ASN A 336 -13.27 -27.95 6.48
N LEU A 337 -13.32 -26.74 5.91
CA LEU A 337 -14.11 -25.65 6.47
C LEU A 337 -15.62 -25.88 6.35
N ALA A 338 -16.07 -26.78 5.45
CA ALA A 338 -17.46 -27.22 5.39
C ALA A 338 -17.96 -27.88 6.68
N THR A 339 -17.08 -28.25 7.62
CA THR A 339 -17.49 -28.87 8.90
C THR A 339 -17.76 -27.86 10.00
N LEU A 340 -17.42 -26.58 9.81
CA LEU A 340 -17.59 -25.55 10.83
C LEU A 340 -19.04 -25.11 10.96
N ARG A 341 -19.47 -24.93 12.21
CA ARG A 341 -20.79 -24.37 12.53
C ARG A 341 -20.76 -22.85 12.42
N ARG A 342 -21.90 -22.26 12.06
CA ARG A 342 -22.10 -20.81 12.14
C ARG A 342 -22.24 -20.36 13.59
N THR A 343 -21.17 -19.83 14.19
CA THR A 343 -21.16 -19.43 15.60
C THR A 343 -20.23 -18.25 15.88
N THR A 344 -20.52 -17.49 16.93
CA THR A 344 -19.64 -16.45 17.47
C THR A 344 -18.57 -17.01 18.40
N GLU A 345 -18.71 -18.27 18.82
CA GLU A 345 -17.79 -18.96 19.72
C GLU A 345 -16.70 -19.71 18.95
N PHE A 346 -15.54 -19.87 19.60
CA PHE A 346 -14.48 -20.72 19.06
C PHE A 346 -14.86 -22.20 19.14
N GLN A 347 -14.62 -22.92 18.05
CA GLN A 347 -14.77 -24.37 17.96
C GLN A 347 -13.39 -25.02 18.12
N ASP A 348 -13.22 -25.84 19.16
CA ASP A 348 -11.95 -26.50 19.47
C ASP A 348 -11.71 -27.76 18.64
N PHE A 349 -10.47 -27.94 18.17
CA PHE A 349 -10.01 -29.12 17.45
C PHE A 349 -8.67 -29.58 18.00
N GLU A 350 -8.56 -30.89 18.24
CA GLU A 350 -7.30 -31.56 18.51
C GLU A 350 -6.93 -32.39 17.29
N LEU A 351 -5.93 -31.94 16.53
CA LEU A 351 -5.52 -32.53 15.28
C LEU A 351 -4.35 -33.49 15.49
N ASN A 352 -4.46 -34.72 14.99
CA ASN A 352 -3.29 -35.60 14.88
C ASN A 352 -2.42 -35.13 13.70
N ILE A 353 -1.19 -34.72 13.98
CA ILE A 353 -0.26 -34.18 12.98
C ILE A 353 0.83 -35.19 12.55
N ALA A 354 1.10 -36.20 13.37
CA ALA A 354 2.02 -37.29 13.05
C ALA A 354 1.75 -38.50 13.95
N ASP A 355 1.71 -39.68 13.35
CA ASP A 355 1.59 -40.93 14.10
C ASP A 355 2.94 -41.32 14.71
N GLY A 356 2.95 -41.58 16.01
CA GLY A 356 4.14 -42.03 16.73
C GLY A 356 4.04 -43.50 17.13
N TRP A 357 5.18 -44.11 17.42
CA TRP A 357 5.24 -45.52 17.85
C TRP A 357 4.60 -45.77 19.22
N PHE A 358 4.50 -44.73 20.07
CA PHE A 358 3.95 -44.81 21.43
C PHE A 358 2.92 -43.71 21.72
N THR A 359 3.14 -42.49 21.22
CA THR A 359 2.21 -41.36 21.33
C THR A 359 2.21 -40.56 20.04
N ASN A 360 1.03 -40.14 19.58
CA ASN A 360 0.91 -39.29 18.40
C ASN A 360 1.24 -37.84 18.75
N SER A 361 1.84 -37.13 17.80
CA SER A 361 2.00 -35.69 17.89
C SER A 361 0.67 -35.02 17.59
N THR A 362 0.22 -34.11 18.46
CA THR A 362 -1.06 -33.42 18.29
C THR A 362 -0.89 -31.91 18.19
N LEU A 363 -1.82 -31.25 17.49
CA LEU A 363 -1.91 -29.80 17.39
C LEU A 363 -3.30 -29.36 17.85
N SER A 364 -3.33 -28.53 18.88
CA SER A 364 -4.55 -27.96 19.46
C SER A 364 -4.83 -26.60 18.84
N ILE A 365 -5.99 -26.46 18.22
CA ILE A 365 -6.43 -25.21 17.58
C ILE A 365 -7.88 -24.88 17.95
N ALA A 366 -8.29 -23.65 17.71
CA ALA A 366 -9.70 -23.29 17.66
C ALA A 366 -10.04 -22.43 16.45
N LEU A 367 -11.22 -22.64 15.87
CA LEU A 367 -11.68 -21.95 14.66
C LEU A 367 -12.97 -21.20 14.94
N ASN A 368 -13.09 -19.97 14.42
CA ASN A 368 -14.28 -19.13 14.59
C ASN A 368 -14.65 -18.47 13.27
N THR A 369 -15.94 -18.52 12.94
CA THR A 369 -16.51 -18.01 11.68
C THR A 369 -17.25 -16.69 11.87
N ASP A 370 -17.17 -16.08 13.05
CA ASP A 370 -17.82 -14.83 13.45
C ASP A 370 -19.33 -14.81 13.22
N ALA A 371 -19.97 -15.98 13.27
CA ALA A 371 -21.36 -16.21 12.88
C ALA A 371 -21.71 -15.69 11.47
N GLN A 372 -20.72 -15.57 10.59
CA GLN A 372 -20.88 -15.09 9.22
C GLN A 372 -21.22 -16.23 8.25
N TRP A 373 -20.68 -17.43 8.50
CA TRP A 373 -20.85 -18.61 7.66
C TRP A 373 -20.63 -19.89 8.48
N GLY A 374 -21.00 -21.04 7.91
CA GLY A 374 -20.94 -22.36 8.54
C GLY A 374 -22.27 -23.10 8.40
N ASN A 375 -22.26 -24.39 8.74
CA ASN A 375 -23.46 -25.23 8.74
C ASN A 375 -24.45 -24.86 9.83
#